data_AF-A0A7W0VC28-F1
#
_entry.id   AF-A0A7W0VC28-F1
#
_cell.length_a   1.000
_cell.length_b   1.000
_cell.length_c   1.000
_cell.angle_alpha   90.00
_cell.angle_beta   90.00
_cell.angle_gamma   90.00
#
_symmetry.space_group_name_H-M   'P 1'
#
loop_
_entity.id
_entity.type
_entity.pdbx_description
1 polymer ?
#
loop_
_entity_poly.entity_id
_entity_poly.type
_entity_poly.pdbx_seq_one_letter_code
_entity_poly.pdbx_strand_id
1 'polypeptide(L)'
;VVQGVLATALETTMRLLHPFAPFVTEEIWQKLPKPPQLPGSLMITVFPRGDASFVDAAAEAEMKLVQDVAVGCRMLKATFGLAPAQQASVGIRVSGEKREILQRFREAIERTARVKAMIGGSFTGNAEALTARDEIGNDELTGVAGKEVINSEVEIVMPLGEIDVGAEKARITKDVAKTDKEIGGLEKKLGNADFLARAPEDVVAEQRARLAEEQSRKQRLHDALETLDKAAKK
;
A
#
# COMPACT_ATOMS: atom_id res chain seq x y z
N VAL A 1 14.86 12.51 23.44
CA VAL A 1 15.09 11.12 22.98
C VAL A 1 15.14 11.04 21.45
N VAL A 2 14.06 11.35 20.71
CA VAL A 2 14.02 11.23 19.23
C VAL A 2 15.17 11.94 18.51
N GLN A 3 15.45 13.21 18.83
CA GLN A 3 16.57 13.96 18.23
C GLN A 3 17.94 13.31 18.48
N GLY A 4 18.12 12.68 19.65
CA GLY A 4 19.34 11.94 19.98
C GLY A 4 19.49 10.69 19.14
N VAL A 5 18.40 9.92 18.95
CA VAL A 5 18.41 8.73 18.08
C VAL A 5 18.72 9.11 16.63
N LEU A 6 18.10 10.17 16.11
CA LEU A 6 18.38 10.66 14.75
C LEU A 6 19.84 11.10 14.58
N ALA A 7 20.39 11.84 15.56
CA ALA A 7 21.79 12.24 15.55
C ALA A 7 22.73 11.03 15.56
N THR A 8 22.51 10.07 16.46
CA THR A 8 23.33 8.84 16.56
C THR A 8 23.25 8.00 15.28
N ALA A 9 22.06 7.81 14.72
CA ALA A 9 21.86 7.05 13.49
C ALA A 9 22.55 7.72 12.29
N LEU A 10 22.40 9.04 12.15
CA LEU A 10 23.03 9.80 11.07
C LEU A 10 24.55 9.83 11.20
N GLU A 11 25.08 10.07 12.40
CA GLU A 11 26.52 10.03 12.71
C GLU A 11 27.13 8.67 12.33
N THR A 12 26.47 7.58 12.77
CA THR A 12 26.91 6.21 12.46
C THR A 12 26.86 5.95 10.96
N THR A 13 25.82 6.41 10.28
CA THR A 13 25.69 6.29 8.81
C THR A 13 26.80 7.02 8.08
N MET A 14 27.20 8.23 8.52
CA MET A 14 28.33 8.95 7.93
C MET A 14 29.63 8.16 8.07
N ARG A 15 29.89 7.56 9.25
CA ARG A 15 31.05 6.68 9.46
C ARG A 15 31.05 5.46 8.56
N LEU A 16 29.90 4.81 8.39
CA LEU A 16 29.76 3.64 7.49
C LEU A 16 29.98 4.01 6.02
N LEU A 17 29.50 5.19 5.61
CA LEU A 17 29.54 5.65 4.22
C LEU A 17 30.89 6.31 3.83
N HIS A 18 31.68 6.76 4.81
CA HIS A 18 32.92 7.51 4.58
C HIS A 18 33.92 6.86 3.62
N PRO A 19 34.15 5.52 3.65
CA PRO A 19 35.05 4.86 2.70
C PRO A 19 34.64 5.03 1.23
N PHE A 20 33.37 5.33 0.95
CA PHE A 20 32.83 5.48 -0.40
C PHE A 20 32.64 6.94 -0.81
N ALA A 21 32.31 7.82 0.14
CA ALA A 21 31.97 9.21 -0.12
C ALA A 21 32.66 10.18 0.87
N PRO A 22 34.00 10.26 0.88
CA PRO A 22 34.76 10.83 1.99
C PRO A 22 34.52 12.32 2.20
N PHE A 23 34.46 13.12 1.14
CA PHE A 23 34.33 14.58 1.26
C PHE A 23 32.97 15.02 1.80
N VAL A 24 31.89 14.45 1.26
CA VAL A 24 30.52 14.81 1.68
C VAL A 24 30.20 14.30 3.08
N THR A 25 30.65 13.08 3.41
CA THR A 25 30.43 12.50 4.74
C THR A 25 31.22 13.25 5.81
N GLU A 26 32.45 13.68 5.54
CA GLU A 26 33.25 14.52 6.45
C GLU A 26 32.53 15.86 6.69
N GLU A 27 32.16 16.59 5.64
CA GLU A 27 31.50 17.90 5.75
C GLU A 27 30.19 17.85 6.55
N ILE A 28 29.37 16.80 6.34
CA ILE A 28 28.13 16.60 7.10
C ILE A 28 28.46 16.24 8.56
N TRP A 29 29.35 15.27 8.79
CA TRP A 29 29.69 14.77 10.11
C TRP A 29 30.33 15.86 11.00
N GLN A 30 31.08 16.78 10.42
CA GLN A 30 31.63 17.94 11.14
C GLN A 30 30.53 18.84 11.73
N LYS A 31 29.35 18.91 11.11
CA LYS A 31 28.21 19.73 11.54
C LYS A 31 27.24 19.00 12.48
N LEU A 32 27.38 17.68 12.63
CA LEU A 32 26.51 16.91 13.50
C LEU A 32 26.86 17.12 14.99
N PRO A 33 25.87 17.10 15.89
CA PRO A 33 26.12 16.98 17.31
C PRO A 33 26.81 15.63 17.55
N LYS A 34 28.02 15.67 18.08
CA LYS A 34 28.86 14.48 18.29
C LYS A 34 29.44 14.45 19.71
N PRO A 35 29.68 13.25 20.27
CA PRO A 35 30.33 13.13 21.56
C PRO A 35 31.72 13.81 21.54
N PRO A 36 32.10 14.54 22.60
CA PRO A 36 33.35 15.30 22.63
C PRO A 36 34.60 14.42 22.61
N GLN A 37 34.45 13.10 22.78
CA GLN A 37 35.56 12.14 22.76
C GLN A 37 35.94 11.69 21.35
N LEU A 38 35.18 12.07 20.31
CA LEU A 38 35.49 11.70 18.94
C LEU A 38 36.62 12.58 18.36
N PRO A 39 37.50 12.02 17.50
CA PRO A 39 38.57 12.78 16.85
C PRO A 39 38.07 13.96 16.01
N GLY A 40 38.98 14.88 15.67
CA GLY A 40 38.64 16.06 14.85
C GLY A 40 38.32 15.77 13.38
N SER A 41 38.45 14.53 12.89
CA SER A 41 38.10 14.13 11.53
C SER A 41 37.48 12.74 11.49
N LEU A 42 36.52 12.57 10.60
CA LEU A 42 35.83 11.31 10.35
C LEU A 42 36.80 10.22 9.87
N MET A 43 37.79 10.58 9.05
CA MET A 43 38.81 9.68 8.49
C MET A 43 39.61 8.91 9.54
N ILE A 44 39.82 9.51 10.72
CA ILE A 44 40.60 8.92 11.83
C ILE A 44 39.72 8.42 12.97
N THR A 45 38.39 8.40 12.78
CA THR A 45 37.44 7.93 13.78
C THR A 45 37.28 6.41 13.71
N VAL A 46 36.93 5.79 14.85
CA VAL A 46 36.72 4.34 14.94
C VAL A 46 35.51 3.92 14.10
N PHE A 47 35.73 2.90 13.26
CA PHE A 47 34.67 2.30 12.46
C PHE A 47 33.57 1.70 13.34
N PRO A 48 32.28 1.91 13.02
CA PRO A 48 31.17 1.44 13.85
C PRO A 48 31.18 -0.07 14.02
N ARG A 49 30.81 -0.53 15.22
CA ARG A 49 30.59 -1.95 15.52
C ARG A 49 29.14 -2.12 15.94
N GLY A 50 28.51 -3.21 15.50
CA GLY A 50 27.17 -3.57 15.91
C GLY A 50 27.12 -3.85 17.41
N ASP A 51 26.10 -3.34 18.08
CA ASP A 51 25.81 -3.62 19.48
C ASP A 51 24.53 -4.46 19.53
N ALA A 52 24.66 -5.68 20.05
CA ALA A 52 23.54 -6.61 20.15
C ALA A 52 22.43 -6.10 21.08
N SER A 53 22.73 -5.17 22.00
CA SER A 53 21.72 -4.56 22.87
C SER A 53 20.75 -3.63 22.14
N PHE A 54 21.07 -3.20 20.92
CA PHE A 54 20.17 -2.42 20.08
C PHE A 54 19.31 -3.29 19.15
N VAL A 55 19.48 -4.61 19.15
CA VAL A 55 18.65 -5.52 18.37
C VAL A 55 17.35 -5.78 19.12
N ASP A 56 16.23 -5.37 18.53
CA ASP A 56 14.89 -5.51 19.10
C ASP A 56 13.92 -6.03 18.04
N ALA A 57 13.75 -7.36 18.01
CA ALA A 57 12.87 -8.03 17.06
C ALA A 57 11.39 -7.65 17.25
N ALA A 58 10.97 -7.29 18.47
CA ALA A 58 9.61 -6.86 18.72
C ALA A 58 9.37 -5.48 18.10
N ALA A 59 10.26 -4.52 18.35
CA ALA A 59 10.18 -3.18 17.74
C ALA A 59 10.24 -3.23 16.20
N GLU A 60 11.07 -4.12 15.63
CA GLU A 60 11.11 -4.35 14.18
C GLU A 60 9.77 -4.86 13.64
N ALA A 61 9.15 -5.84 14.30
CA ALA A 61 7.86 -6.38 13.91
C ALA A 61 6.73 -5.34 14.01
N GLU A 62 6.72 -4.54 15.09
CA GLU A 62 5.77 -3.43 15.26
C GLU A 62 5.92 -2.38 14.16
N MET A 63 7.16 -1.96 13.87
CA MET A 63 7.43 -0.97 12.82
C MET A 63 7.10 -1.51 11.43
N LYS A 64 7.33 -2.80 11.18
CA LYS A 64 6.93 -3.46 9.93
C LYS A 64 5.42 -3.41 9.75
N LEU A 65 4.63 -3.72 10.78
CA LEU A 65 3.18 -3.60 10.74
C LEU A 65 2.73 -2.17 10.37
N VAL A 66 3.35 -1.15 10.96
CA VAL A 66 3.06 0.27 10.64
C VAL A 66 3.39 0.60 9.19
N GLN A 67 4.53 0.13 8.68
CA GLN A 67 4.94 0.33 7.29
C GLN A 67 3.99 -0.36 6.32
N ASP A 68 3.64 -1.62 6.58
CA ASP A 68 2.72 -2.41 5.76
C ASP A 68 1.37 -1.71 5.66
N VAL A 69 0.82 -1.23 6.78
CA VAL A 69 -0.45 -0.47 6.81
C VAL A 69 -0.34 0.83 6.03
N ALA A 70 0.74 1.59 6.19
CA ALA A 70 0.94 2.83 5.44
C ALA A 70 1.07 2.57 3.93
N VAL A 71 1.73 1.48 3.53
CA VAL A 71 1.82 1.05 2.13
C VAL A 71 0.45 0.66 1.60
N GLY A 72 -0.31 -0.18 2.31
CA GLY A 72 -1.66 -0.58 1.91
C GLY A 72 -2.61 0.61 1.75
N CYS A 73 -2.54 1.60 2.64
CA CYS A 73 -3.30 2.85 2.50
C CYS A 73 -2.96 3.59 1.18
N ARG A 74 -1.67 3.68 0.82
CA ARG A 74 -1.25 4.34 -0.44
C ARG A 74 -1.65 3.52 -1.67
N MET A 75 -1.53 2.20 -1.59
CA MET A 75 -1.97 1.30 -2.66
C MET A 75 -3.46 1.45 -2.90
N LEU A 76 -4.27 1.43 -1.84
CA LEU A 76 -5.72 1.61 -1.93
C LEU A 76 -6.08 2.97 -2.56
N LYS A 77 -5.39 4.05 -2.19
CA LYS A 77 -5.55 5.37 -2.82
C LYS A 77 -5.22 5.35 -4.31
N ALA A 78 -4.10 4.74 -4.70
CA ALA A 78 -3.73 4.61 -6.10
C ALA A 78 -4.75 3.77 -6.88
N THR A 79 -5.26 2.70 -6.26
CA THR A 79 -6.32 1.86 -6.81
C THR A 79 -7.61 2.64 -7.05
N PHE A 80 -7.88 3.75 -6.38
CA PHE A 80 -9.02 4.64 -6.67
C PHE A 80 -8.62 5.96 -7.36
N GLY A 81 -7.40 6.03 -7.91
CA GLY A 81 -6.95 7.19 -8.67
C GLY A 81 -6.73 8.47 -7.86
N LEU A 82 -6.67 8.38 -6.53
CA LEU A 82 -6.41 9.53 -5.65
C LEU A 82 -4.96 9.97 -5.77
N ALA A 83 -4.73 11.28 -5.90
CA ALA A 83 -3.38 11.82 -6.02
C ALA A 83 -2.56 11.57 -4.73
N PRO A 84 -1.23 11.40 -4.82
CA PRO A 84 -0.40 11.12 -3.64
C PRO A 84 -0.53 12.17 -2.51
N ALA A 85 -0.72 13.44 -2.88
CA ALA A 85 -0.86 14.56 -1.95
C ALA A 85 -2.28 14.76 -1.40
N GLN A 86 -3.31 14.22 -2.07
CA GLN A 86 -4.71 14.34 -1.63
C GLN A 86 -4.91 13.53 -0.36
N GLN A 87 -5.52 14.12 0.67
CA GLN A 87 -5.87 13.39 1.89
C GLN A 87 -7.17 12.59 1.68
N ALA A 88 -7.25 11.38 2.23
CA ALA A 88 -8.44 10.54 2.15
C ALA A 88 -8.76 9.88 3.49
N SER A 89 -10.04 9.71 3.83
CA SER A 89 -10.44 8.93 5.00
C SER A 89 -10.33 7.43 4.75
N VAL A 90 -9.82 6.68 5.73
CA VAL A 90 -9.72 5.21 5.68
C VAL A 90 -10.11 4.60 7.01
N GLY A 91 -10.85 3.49 6.97
CA GLY A 91 -11.08 2.62 8.12
C GLY A 91 -10.03 1.51 8.17
N ILE A 92 -9.49 1.22 9.35
CA ILE A 92 -8.53 0.14 9.57
C ILE A 92 -9.14 -0.82 10.59
N ARG A 93 -9.55 -2.00 10.10
CA ARG A 93 -10.08 -3.09 10.93
C ARG A 93 -8.93 -3.97 11.39
N VAL A 94 -8.81 -4.10 12.71
CA VAL A 94 -7.73 -4.84 13.38
C VAL A 94 -8.18 -5.20 14.79
N SER A 95 -7.82 -6.39 15.24
CA SER A 95 -8.11 -6.90 16.58
C SER A 95 -6.83 -7.16 17.39
N GLY A 96 -6.99 -7.27 18.73
CA GLY A 96 -5.90 -7.61 19.64
C GLY A 96 -4.81 -6.53 19.78
N GLU A 97 -3.61 -6.97 20.17
CA GLU A 97 -2.43 -6.15 20.45
C GLU A 97 -2.03 -5.22 19.28
N LYS A 98 -2.25 -5.67 18.04
CA LYS A 98 -1.98 -4.89 16.83
C LYS A 98 -2.78 -3.59 16.77
N ARG A 99 -3.98 -3.56 17.35
CA ARG A 99 -4.79 -2.34 17.44
C ARG A 99 -4.08 -1.27 18.26
N GLU A 100 -3.47 -1.65 19.38
CA GLU A 100 -2.75 -0.72 20.26
C GLU A 100 -1.50 -0.17 19.58
N ILE A 101 -0.75 -1.04 18.88
CA ILE A 101 0.41 -0.65 18.09
C ILE A 101 0.02 0.38 17.02
N LEU A 102 -1.04 0.10 16.25
CA LEU A 102 -1.50 1.01 15.18
C LEU A 102 -2.07 2.31 15.73
N GLN A 103 -2.75 2.29 16.88
CA GLN A 103 -3.22 3.50 17.56
C GLN A 103 -2.04 4.38 18.01
N ARG A 104 -1.02 3.77 18.61
CA ARG A 104 0.20 4.48 19.04
C ARG A 104 0.92 5.17 17.87
N PHE A 105 0.95 4.54 16.70
CA PHE A 105 1.62 5.06 15.50
C PHE A 105 0.68 5.73 14.49
N ARG A 106 -0.57 6.00 14.86
CA ARG A 106 -1.60 6.53 13.96
C ARG A 106 -1.16 7.79 13.22
N GLU A 107 -0.58 8.76 13.92
CA GLU A 107 -0.14 10.03 13.32
C GLU A 107 0.94 9.81 12.24
N ALA A 108 1.86 8.87 12.46
CA ALA A 108 2.89 8.52 11.49
C ALA A 108 2.27 7.89 10.23
N ILE A 109 1.26 7.02 10.39
CA ILE A 109 0.51 6.43 9.27
C ILE A 109 -0.24 7.51 8.49
N GLU A 110 -1.01 8.35 9.19
CA GLU A 110 -1.80 9.44 8.59
C GLU A 110 -0.92 10.40 7.79
N ARG A 111 0.23 10.80 8.36
CA ARG A 111 1.18 11.70 7.70
C ARG A 111 1.85 11.07 6.49
N THR A 112 2.30 9.82 6.59
CA THR A 112 3.12 9.17 5.55
C THR A 112 2.26 8.60 4.42
N ALA A 113 1.00 8.21 4.69
CA ALA A 113 0.06 7.75 3.68
C ALA A 113 -0.89 8.85 3.18
N ARG A 114 -0.89 10.04 3.82
CA ARG A 114 -1.82 11.15 3.55
C ARG A 114 -3.27 10.65 3.66
N VAL A 115 -3.62 10.16 4.85
CA VAL A 115 -4.96 9.65 5.17
C VAL A 115 -5.44 10.18 6.51
N LYS A 116 -6.75 10.11 6.77
CA LYS A 116 -7.36 10.21 8.10
C LYS A 116 -7.79 8.80 8.50
N ALA A 117 -7.09 8.20 9.46
CA ALA A 117 -7.25 6.77 9.77
C ALA A 117 -8.20 6.58 10.96
N MET A 118 -9.27 5.82 10.75
CA MET A 118 -10.17 5.38 11.81
C MET A 118 -9.85 3.92 12.15
N ILE A 119 -9.15 3.70 13.26
CA ILE A 119 -8.72 2.36 13.69
C ILE A 119 -9.76 1.79 14.66
N GLY A 120 -10.42 0.71 14.27
CA GLY A 120 -11.48 0.09 15.06
C GLY A 120 -12.18 -1.08 14.36
N GLY A 121 -13.04 -1.79 15.10
CA GLY A 121 -13.76 -2.98 14.60
C GLY A 121 -12.96 -4.28 14.67
N SER A 122 -13.68 -5.41 14.68
CA SER A 122 -13.09 -6.75 14.62
C SER A 122 -12.87 -7.19 13.16
N PHE A 123 -11.70 -7.72 12.84
CA PHE A 123 -11.46 -8.38 11.56
C PHE A 123 -12.00 -9.82 11.63
N THR A 124 -13.04 -10.15 10.86
CA THR A 124 -13.70 -11.47 10.88
C THR A 124 -13.45 -12.33 9.64
N GLY A 125 -12.56 -11.91 8.72
CA GLY A 125 -12.13 -12.72 7.56
C GLY A 125 -13.22 -13.04 6.50
N ASN A 126 -14.48 -12.76 6.78
CA ASN A 126 -15.60 -13.01 5.88
C ASN A 126 -15.99 -11.73 5.13
N ALA A 127 -16.00 -11.80 3.79
CA ALA A 127 -16.28 -10.69 2.89
C ALA A 127 -17.73 -10.16 2.98
N GLU A 128 -18.62 -10.88 3.67
CA GLU A 128 -20.06 -10.63 3.74
C GLU A 128 -20.53 -10.39 5.19
N ALA A 129 -20.14 -9.26 5.76
CA ALA A 129 -20.86 -8.67 6.90
C ALA A 129 -20.49 -7.18 7.00
N LEU A 130 -21.10 -6.40 6.12
CA LEU A 130 -21.23 -4.95 6.30
C LEU A 130 -22.25 -4.69 7.41
N THR A 131 -21.81 -4.86 8.65
CA THR A 131 -22.39 -4.12 9.76
C THR A 131 -21.26 -3.53 10.57
N ALA A 132 -20.97 -2.26 10.29
CA ALA A 132 -20.38 -1.34 11.24
C ALA A 132 -21.37 -1.14 12.41
N ARG A 133 -21.61 -2.19 13.19
CA ARG A 133 -22.50 -2.16 14.35
C ARG A 133 -21.78 -2.18 15.68
N ASP A 134 -20.51 -2.59 15.69
CA ASP A 134 -19.73 -2.61 16.92
C ASP A 134 -18.57 -1.60 16.84
N GLU A 135 -18.76 -0.53 17.60
CA GLU A 135 -17.76 0.39 18.18
C GLU A 135 -17.16 1.53 17.33
N ILE A 136 -17.34 1.56 16.01
CA ILE A 136 -17.04 2.79 15.24
C ILE A 136 -18.32 3.63 15.20
N GLY A 137 -18.34 4.73 15.96
CA GLY A 137 -19.41 5.72 15.98
C GLY A 137 -20.00 5.94 14.58
N ASN A 138 -21.24 5.53 14.47
CA ASN A 138 -22.06 5.47 13.28
C ASN A 138 -22.38 6.88 12.77
N ASP A 139 -21.63 7.39 11.77
CA ASP A 139 -22.16 8.36 10.77
C ASP A 139 -21.22 8.64 9.58
N GLU A 140 -19.89 8.48 9.70
CA GLU A 140 -18.95 8.95 8.65
C GLU A 140 -18.54 7.91 7.58
N LEU A 141 -18.86 6.62 7.74
CA LEU A 141 -18.44 5.54 6.80
C LEU A 141 -19.65 4.86 6.13
N THR A 142 -20.42 5.61 5.34
CA THR A 142 -21.51 5.04 4.54
C THR A 142 -20.97 4.37 3.28
N GLY A 143 -20.87 3.03 3.36
CA GLY A 143 -20.54 2.14 2.24
C GLY A 143 -19.04 2.05 1.91
N VAL A 144 -18.62 0.91 1.35
CA VAL A 144 -17.22 0.56 1.12
C VAL A 144 -16.94 0.57 -0.38
N ALA A 145 -16.00 1.39 -0.81
CA ALA A 145 -15.59 1.44 -2.19
C ALA A 145 -14.49 0.43 -2.51
N GLY A 146 -13.59 0.17 -1.56
CA GLY A 146 -12.56 -0.85 -1.70
C GLY A 146 -11.99 -1.31 -0.37
N LYS A 147 -11.37 -2.48 -0.44
CA LYS A 147 -10.78 -3.19 0.69
C LYS A 147 -9.40 -3.67 0.28
N GLU A 148 -8.43 -3.50 1.16
CA GLU A 148 -7.09 -4.08 1.04
C GLU A 148 -6.83 -4.89 2.32
N VAL A 149 -6.49 -6.18 2.18
CA VAL A 149 -6.20 -7.05 3.33
C VAL A 149 -4.69 -7.23 3.42
N ILE A 150 -4.15 -6.89 4.59
CA ILE A 150 -2.73 -7.03 4.92
C ILE A 150 -2.58 -8.19 5.90
N ASN A 151 -1.73 -9.16 5.52
CA ASN A 151 -1.31 -10.28 6.37
C ASN A 151 -2.48 -11.05 7.03
N SER A 152 -3.66 -11.08 6.40
CA SER A 152 -4.88 -11.75 6.90
C SER A 152 -5.33 -11.33 8.31
N GLU A 153 -4.89 -10.17 8.79
CA GLU A 153 -5.14 -9.72 10.17
C GLU A 153 -5.47 -8.23 10.29
N VAL A 154 -5.12 -7.45 9.26
CA VAL A 154 -5.49 -6.04 9.14
C VAL A 154 -6.22 -5.83 7.82
N GLU A 155 -7.34 -5.14 7.86
CA GLU A 155 -8.08 -4.76 6.65
C GLU A 155 -8.26 -3.26 6.59
N ILE A 156 -7.81 -2.68 5.48
CA ILE A 156 -7.94 -1.26 5.19
C ILE A 156 -9.13 -1.09 4.27
N VAL A 157 -9.97 -0.11 4.59
CA VAL A 157 -11.25 0.13 3.95
C VAL A 157 -11.34 1.59 3.56
N MET A 158 -11.72 1.86 2.32
CA MET A 158 -11.99 3.23 1.86
C MET A 158 -13.50 3.43 1.72
N PRO A 159 -14.09 4.44 2.41
CA PRO A 159 -15.47 4.82 2.20
C PRO A 159 -15.70 5.43 0.81
N LEU A 160 -16.93 5.29 0.31
CA LEU A 160 -17.33 5.81 -1.01
C LEU A 160 -17.27 7.32 -1.15
N GLY A 161 -17.50 8.07 -0.06
CA GLY A 161 -17.50 9.54 -0.09
C GLY A 161 -16.14 10.19 -0.40
N GLU A 162 -15.05 9.42 -0.36
CA GLU A 162 -13.68 9.88 -0.60
C GLU A 162 -13.24 9.75 -2.06
N ILE A 163 -14.10 9.16 -2.91
CA ILE A 163 -13.77 8.84 -4.30
C ILE A 163 -14.59 9.72 -5.22
N ASP A 164 -13.94 10.28 -6.24
CA ASP A 164 -14.66 10.86 -7.37
C ASP A 164 -15.30 9.74 -8.19
N VAL A 165 -16.56 9.45 -7.89
CA VAL A 165 -17.35 8.41 -8.57
C VAL A 165 -17.41 8.65 -10.08
N GLY A 166 -17.37 9.92 -10.52
CA GLY A 166 -17.35 10.27 -11.94
C GLY A 166 -16.02 9.88 -12.60
N ALA A 167 -14.90 10.25 -11.98
CA ALA A 167 -13.56 9.87 -12.45
C ALA A 167 -13.36 8.35 -12.41
N GLU A 168 -13.84 7.69 -11.36
CA GLU A 168 -13.73 6.24 -11.19
C GLU A 168 -14.56 5.49 -12.24
N LYS A 169 -15.80 5.92 -12.51
CA LYS A 169 -16.60 5.38 -13.61
C LYS A 169 -15.93 5.60 -14.96
N ALA A 170 -15.38 6.79 -15.21
CA ALA A 170 -14.68 7.09 -16.45
C ALA A 170 -13.45 6.20 -16.65
N ARG A 171 -12.69 5.95 -15.57
CA ARG A 171 -11.54 5.05 -15.56
C ARG A 171 -11.95 3.61 -15.84
N ILE A 172 -12.90 3.07 -15.08
CA ILE A 172 -13.36 1.69 -15.28
C ILE A 172 -13.96 1.52 -16.68
N THR A 173 -14.70 2.50 -17.20
CA THR A 173 -15.23 2.48 -18.57
C THR A 173 -14.10 2.41 -19.61
N LYS A 174 -13.00 3.15 -19.39
CA LYS A 174 -11.81 3.07 -20.25
C LYS A 174 -11.12 1.72 -20.18
N ASP A 175 -11.04 1.12 -18.99
CA ASP A 175 -10.45 -0.20 -18.80
C ASP A 175 -11.31 -1.31 -19.41
N VAL A 176 -12.64 -1.22 -19.31
CA VAL A 176 -13.58 -2.09 -20.04
C VAL A 176 -13.35 -1.96 -21.54
N ALA A 177 -13.27 -0.74 -22.08
CA ALA A 177 -13.03 -0.53 -23.51
C ALA A 177 -11.67 -1.08 -23.99
N LYS A 178 -10.64 -1.05 -23.14
CA LYS A 178 -9.33 -1.67 -23.45
C LYS A 178 -9.44 -3.19 -23.45
N THR A 179 -10.04 -3.76 -22.41
CA THR A 179 -10.25 -5.20 -22.27
C THR A 179 -11.09 -5.75 -23.43
N ASP A 180 -12.12 -5.02 -23.86
CA ASP A 180 -12.94 -5.37 -25.03
C ASP A 180 -12.15 -5.43 -26.33
N LYS A 181 -11.19 -4.51 -26.53
CA LYS A 181 -10.30 -4.55 -27.70
C LYS A 181 -9.38 -5.77 -27.66
N GLU A 182 -8.88 -6.13 -26.49
CA GLU A 182 -8.01 -7.29 -26.30
C GLU A 182 -8.80 -8.61 -26.51
N ILE A 183 -9.98 -8.74 -25.91
CA ILE A 183 -10.93 -9.85 -26.13
C ILE A 183 -11.26 -9.96 -27.62
N GLY A 184 -11.67 -8.87 -28.27
CA GLY A 184 -12.01 -8.90 -29.70
C GLY A 184 -10.82 -9.28 -30.60
N GLY A 185 -9.59 -8.98 -30.18
CA GLY A 185 -8.38 -9.43 -30.85
C GLY A 185 -8.14 -10.94 -30.69
N LEU A 186 -8.35 -11.47 -29.49
CA LEU A 186 -8.21 -12.89 -29.16
C LEU A 186 -9.30 -13.74 -29.83
N GLU A 187 -10.56 -13.28 -29.81
CA GLU A 187 -11.69 -13.95 -30.47
C GLU A 187 -11.49 -14.02 -31.98
N LYS A 188 -10.99 -12.95 -32.61
CA LYS A 188 -10.67 -12.97 -34.05
C LYS A 188 -9.57 -13.97 -34.40
N LYS A 189 -8.55 -14.10 -33.55
CA LYS A 189 -7.47 -15.10 -33.74
C LYS A 189 -8.00 -16.52 -33.56
N LEU A 190 -8.78 -16.77 -32.52
CA LEU A 190 -9.36 -18.08 -32.21
C LEU A 190 -10.50 -18.47 -33.14
N GLY A 191 -11.17 -17.52 -33.79
CA GLY A 191 -12.19 -17.76 -34.81
C GLY A 191 -11.63 -17.94 -36.23
N ASN A 192 -10.32 -17.74 -36.44
CA ASN A 192 -9.69 -17.95 -37.73
C ASN A 192 -9.36 -19.44 -37.94
N ALA A 193 -10.06 -20.09 -38.87
CA ALA A 193 -9.87 -21.50 -39.19
C ALA A 193 -8.43 -21.83 -39.64
N ASP A 194 -7.76 -20.91 -40.34
CA ASP A 194 -6.35 -21.11 -40.75
C ASP A 194 -5.39 -21.07 -39.56
N PHE A 195 -5.71 -20.28 -38.53
CA PHE A 195 -4.94 -20.23 -37.31
C PHE A 195 -5.15 -21.49 -36.48
N LEU A 196 -6.39 -21.96 -36.32
CA LEU A 196 -6.68 -23.21 -35.62
C LEU A 196 -6.07 -24.44 -36.32
N ALA A 197 -5.96 -24.42 -37.65
CA ALA A 197 -5.41 -25.54 -38.42
C ALA A 197 -3.86 -25.55 -38.45
N ARG A 198 -3.20 -24.40 -38.26
CA ARG A 198 -1.74 -24.26 -38.39
C ARG A 198 -1.02 -24.01 -37.06
N ALA A 199 -1.71 -23.48 -36.05
CA ALA A 199 -1.10 -23.18 -34.78
C ALA A 199 -0.93 -24.45 -33.93
N PRO A 200 0.21 -24.60 -33.25
CA PRO A 200 0.41 -25.64 -32.24
C PRO A 200 -0.67 -25.64 -31.14
N GLU A 201 -1.04 -26.81 -30.62
CA GLU A 201 -2.10 -26.96 -29.62
C GLU A 201 -1.84 -26.20 -28.32
N ASP A 202 -0.58 -26.12 -27.89
CA ASP A 202 -0.11 -25.34 -26.74
C ASP A 202 -0.36 -23.84 -26.94
N VAL A 203 -0.09 -23.31 -28.13
CA VAL A 203 -0.36 -21.90 -28.48
C VAL A 203 -1.86 -21.62 -28.50
N VAL A 204 -2.68 -22.54 -29.05
CA VAL A 204 -4.14 -22.39 -29.05
C VAL A 204 -4.71 -22.45 -27.63
N ALA A 205 -4.20 -23.35 -26.79
CA ALA A 205 -4.59 -23.47 -25.40
C ALA A 205 -4.22 -22.21 -24.59
N GLU A 206 -3.02 -21.66 -24.79
CA GLU A 206 -2.59 -20.41 -24.16
C GLU A 206 -3.51 -19.23 -24.55
N GLN A 207 -3.83 -19.08 -25.84
CA GLN A 207 -4.73 -18.02 -26.30
C GLN A 207 -6.16 -18.18 -25.74
N ARG A 208 -6.65 -19.41 -25.59
CA ARG A 208 -7.96 -19.69 -24.95
C ARG A 208 -7.94 -19.38 -23.45
N ALA A 209 -6.87 -19.75 -22.76
CA ALA A 209 -6.69 -19.42 -21.35
C ALA A 209 -6.66 -17.89 -21.14
N ARG A 210 -5.91 -17.19 -21.98
CA ARG A 210 -5.85 -15.72 -21.98
C ARG A 210 -7.19 -15.07 -22.29
N LEU A 211 -7.97 -15.61 -23.23
CA LEU A 211 -9.33 -15.14 -23.49
C LEU A 211 -10.23 -15.28 -22.26
N ALA A 212 -10.19 -16.43 -21.59
CA ALA A 212 -10.97 -16.67 -20.39
C ALA A 212 -10.57 -15.75 -19.22
N GLU A 213 -9.27 -15.48 -19.08
CA GLU A 213 -8.75 -14.54 -18.08
C GLU A 213 -9.24 -13.11 -18.33
N GLU A 214 -9.15 -12.61 -19.57
CA GLU A 214 -9.61 -11.27 -19.93
C GLU A 214 -11.15 -11.15 -19.84
N GLN A 215 -11.90 -12.21 -20.18
CA GLN A 215 -13.37 -12.25 -19.97
C GLN A 215 -13.73 -12.19 -18.48
N SER A 216 -13.01 -12.94 -17.63
CA SER A 216 -13.18 -12.87 -16.18
C SER A 216 -12.85 -11.48 -15.64
N ARG A 217 -11.79 -10.85 -16.15
CA ARG A 217 -11.43 -9.48 -15.81
C ARG A 217 -12.51 -8.49 -16.22
N LYS A 218 -13.06 -8.60 -17.43
CA LYS A 218 -14.16 -7.75 -17.90
C LYS A 218 -15.38 -7.87 -16.98
N GLN A 219 -15.74 -9.08 -16.56
CA GLN A 219 -16.86 -9.28 -15.64
C GLN A 219 -16.63 -8.56 -14.31
N ARG A 220 -15.43 -8.71 -13.71
CA ARG A 220 -15.07 -7.99 -12.47
C ARG A 220 -15.19 -6.47 -12.59
N LEU A 221 -14.81 -5.91 -13.74
CA LEU A 221 -14.93 -4.46 -14.00
C LEU A 221 -16.40 -4.03 -14.14
N HIS A 222 -17.26 -4.85 -14.74
CA HIS A 222 -18.70 -4.58 -14.82
C HIS A 222 -19.37 -4.65 -13.44
N ASP A 223 -19.04 -5.64 -12.62
CA ASP A 223 -19.57 -5.77 -11.26
C ASP A 223 -19.16 -4.57 -10.39
N ALA A 224 -17.94 -4.06 -10.58
CA ALA A 224 -17.47 -2.84 -9.93
C ALA A 224 -18.26 -1.60 -10.37
N LEU A 225 -18.54 -1.44 -11.67
CA LEU A 225 -19.40 -0.36 -12.18
C LEU A 225 -20.81 -0.42 -11.59
N GLU A 226 -21.41 -1.60 -11.53
CA GLU A 226 -22.74 -1.78 -10.96
C GLU A 226 -22.78 -1.43 -9.47
N THR A 227 -21.72 -1.78 -8.73
CA THR A 227 -21.56 -1.42 -7.32
C THR A 227 -21.48 0.09 -7.13
N LEU A 228 -20.73 0.79 -7.99
CA LEU A 228 -20.65 2.25 -7.99
C LEU A 228 -21.97 2.92 -8.37
N ASP A 229 -22.72 2.34 -9.31
CA ASP A 229 -24.05 2.84 -9.71
C ASP A 229 -25.09 2.68 -8.60
N LYS A 230 -25.07 1.55 -7.87
CA LYS A 230 -25.94 1.32 -6.72
C LYS A 230 -25.58 2.25 -5.55
N ALA A 231 -24.30 2.52 -5.35
CA ALA A 231 -23.81 3.45 -4.35
C ALA A 231 -24.21 4.91 -4.63
N ALA A 232 -24.16 5.35 -5.89
CA ALA A 232 -24.52 6.72 -6.28
C ALA A 232 -26.03 7.06 -6.20
N LYS A 233 -26.89 6.04 -6.03
CA LYS A 233 -28.36 6.19 -5.95
C LYS A 233 -28.90 6.21 -4.52
N LYS A 234 -28.05 5.93 -3.52
CA LYS A 234 -28.39 6.03 -2.08
C LYS A 234 -27.90 7.35 -1.52
#